data_AF-A0A5N5QQ18-F1
#
_entry.id   AF-A0A5N5QQ18-F1
#
_cell.length_a   1.000
_cell.length_b   1.000
_cell.length_c   1.000
_cell.angle_alpha   90.00
_cell.angle_beta   90.00
_cell.angle_gamma   90.00
#
_symmetry.space_group_name_H-M   'P 1'
#
loop_
_entity.id
_entity.type
_entity.pdbx_description
1 polymer ?
#
loop_
_entity_poly.entity_id
_entity_poly.type
_entity_poly.pdbx_seq_one_letter_code
_entity_poly.pdbx_strand_id
1 'polypeptide(L)'
;MPFPTITEVKTFVVPGEGEGGDYHSQKAGHWIIGQISNPMSRYEQYKASRVSWGINVLGRQITASDGSVGFATGMGGPPSCWLVEQHFKRFLLGVDPRDTSILSDQMLRASMYYGRKGLVVATISVVDLALWDLVGKIRKEPVYKMIGGRTRDHLSFYCTGPLPAEAKRLGFWGGKVPLTWGPADGAEGMRKNYEELKKHRESGPDFPIMVDCYMSLTVQYAIELATMCLPLNITWWEEVLHPDAEGYEKLKAALPQLKWTTGEHEYTRYGFKKLLDTKSIDILQPDIMWCGGLTELLRITALASAYDVDVVCHGSGPYSYHFAVSQSNTPFTEASQIIICNAPDGKSVKPVFGNLFLNEVMPVNGRIEIEKFDAPGFGLELNPAIRLIDGAKLLNPDPEKPLGQAGQLLIIMMLSSRYNFFPLQLSQVHIALFTNVRNAPELRSRLIKASTMEGQEGENEREALNFAFVDAAPITSLLHLQTAIQQATLASTDGSLRTKTVHSEILWALNNSNNITESIKRFGVSDSTKSLFAVRVCGPEFAAGAVSMSMKATIQGDAVPFETLSQITDWPLVCKYYKVSGDPAVAELTKGGKQEPKRFPEAAKSIINEIVVSSVAMKNVMA
;
A
#
# COMPACT_ATOMS: atom_id res chain seq x y z
N MET A 1 24.41 -9.43 -28.43
CA MET A 1 24.01 -10.37 -27.35
C MET A 1 22.50 -10.57 -27.44
N PRO A 2 21.91 -11.65 -26.91
CA PRO A 2 20.48 -11.65 -26.59
C PRO A 2 20.16 -10.50 -25.63
N PHE A 3 18.91 -10.00 -25.66
CA PHE A 3 18.43 -9.08 -24.63
C PHE A 3 18.09 -9.91 -23.37
N PRO A 4 18.40 -9.43 -22.14
CA PRO A 4 18.05 -10.16 -20.93
C PRO A 4 16.54 -10.14 -20.69
N THR A 5 16.02 -11.20 -20.08
CA THR A 5 14.64 -11.27 -19.59
C THR A 5 14.56 -10.80 -18.14
N ILE A 6 13.38 -10.30 -17.75
CA ILE A 6 13.14 -9.84 -16.37
C ILE A 6 13.16 -11.05 -15.43
N THR A 7 14.05 -11.03 -14.43
CA THR A 7 14.22 -12.14 -13.49
C THR A 7 13.51 -11.94 -12.15
N GLU A 8 13.24 -10.70 -11.75
CA GLU A 8 12.70 -10.39 -10.43
C GLU A 8 11.83 -9.13 -10.42
N VAL A 9 10.82 -9.10 -9.53
CA VAL A 9 10.07 -7.90 -9.16
C VAL A 9 9.99 -7.83 -7.62
N LYS A 10 10.26 -6.66 -7.04
CA LYS A 10 10.39 -6.36 -5.59
C LYS A 10 9.86 -4.95 -5.34
N THR A 11 8.62 -4.85 -4.88
CA THR A 11 8.01 -3.54 -4.59
C THR A 11 8.66 -2.89 -3.37
N PHE A 12 8.52 -1.58 -3.21
CA PHE A 12 9.00 -0.83 -2.05
C PHE A 12 8.00 0.23 -1.64
N VAL A 13 8.06 0.70 -0.40
CA VAL A 13 7.43 1.94 0.09
C VAL A 13 8.52 2.86 0.62
N VAL A 14 8.62 4.07 0.07
CA VAL A 14 9.49 5.13 0.63
C VAL A 14 8.80 5.75 1.86
N PRO A 15 9.40 5.70 3.06
CA PRO A 15 8.87 6.35 4.25
C PRO A 15 9.29 7.84 4.32
N GLY A 16 8.41 8.68 4.86
CA GLY A 16 8.71 10.08 5.19
C GLY A 16 8.08 11.11 4.25
N GLU A 17 7.82 12.28 4.82
CA GLU A 17 7.26 13.44 4.12
C GLU A 17 8.33 14.17 3.29
N GLY A 18 8.04 14.42 2.02
CA GLY A 18 8.90 15.12 1.05
C GLY A 18 9.77 14.24 0.15
N GLU A 19 9.66 12.91 0.21
CA GLU A 19 10.66 11.97 -0.35
C GLU A 19 10.11 11.04 -1.45
N GLY A 20 9.93 11.54 -2.68
CA GLY A 20 9.57 10.75 -3.87
C GLY A 20 8.24 11.11 -4.54
N GLY A 21 7.79 10.30 -5.51
CA GLY A 21 6.67 10.58 -6.45
C GLY A 21 5.23 10.69 -5.89
N ASP A 22 5.07 11.07 -4.63
CA ASP A 22 3.82 11.61 -4.07
C ASP A 22 4.13 13.04 -3.64
N TYR A 23 3.64 13.99 -4.44
CA TYR A 23 3.85 15.42 -4.27
C TYR A 23 3.21 16.00 -2.99
N HIS A 24 2.18 15.32 -2.47
CA HIS A 24 1.29 15.81 -1.42
C HIS A 24 1.62 15.27 -0.03
N SER A 25 2.36 14.17 0.06
CA SER A 25 3.00 13.72 1.30
C SER A 25 4.18 14.63 1.66
N GLN A 26 3.84 15.75 2.31
CA GLN A 26 4.70 16.88 2.68
C GLN A 26 4.55 17.27 4.15
N LYS A 27 5.54 17.99 4.66
CA LYS A 27 5.58 18.49 6.05
C LYS A 27 4.56 19.60 6.28
N ALA A 28 3.98 19.63 7.48
CA ALA A 28 3.08 20.69 7.94
C ALA A 28 3.67 22.09 7.68
N GLY A 29 2.85 22.99 7.14
CA GLY A 29 3.26 24.34 6.74
C GLY A 29 3.76 24.48 5.29
N HIS A 30 3.88 23.40 4.52
CA HIS A 30 4.13 23.49 3.07
C HIS A 30 2.86 23.97 2.35
N TRP A 31 2.97 25.00 1.48
CA TRP A 31 1.82 25.60 0.78
C TRP A 31 0.89 24.58 0.09
N ILE A 32 1.45 23.54 -0.54
CA ILE A 32 0.73 22.54 -1.36
C ILE A 32 -0.26 21.68 -0.57
N ILE A 33 -0.14 21.65 0.76
CA ILE A 33 -1.09 20.97 1.68
C ILE A 33 -1.91 21.94 2.54
N GLY A 34 -1.76 23.25 2.35
CA GLY A 34 -2.56 24.28 3.04
C GLY A 34 -3.99 24.39 2.49
N GLN A 35 -4.60 25.55 2.70
CA GLN A 35 -5.90 25.87 2.10
C GLN A 35 -5.73 26.10 0.59
N ILE A 36 -6.25 25.17 -0.20
CA ILE A 36 -6.40 25.23 -1.65
C ILE A 36 -7.82 24.75 -1.95
N SER A 37 -8.53 25.41 -2.87
CA SER A 37 -9.86 25.01 -3.31
C SER A 37 -9.82 23.60 -3.88
N ASN A 38 -10.63 22.70 -3.31
CA ASN A 38 -10.67 21.28 -3.66
C ASN A 38 -12.11 20.73 -3.48
N PRO A 39 -12.45 19.52 -3.97
CA PRO A 39 -13.82 18.99 -3.88
C PRO A 39 -14.37 18.86 -2.45
N MET A 40 -13.48 18.75 -1.45
CA MET A 40 -13.84 18.67 -0.03
C MET A 40 -13.95 20.03 0.66
N SER A 41 -13.54 21.14 0.03
CA SER A 41 -13.63 22.51 0.61
C SER A 41 -15.05 22.95 0.97
N ARG A 42 -16.08 22.25 0.46
CA ARG A 42 -17.49 22.43 0.86
C ARG A 42 -17.82 21.93 2.28
N TYR A 43 -16.87 21.28 2.94
CA TYR A 43 -16.99 20.76 4.30
C TYR A 43 -15.91 21.45 5.14
N GLU A 44 -16.31 22.33 6.06
CA GLU A 44 -15.38 23.25 6.74
C GLU A 44 -14.23 22.51 7.48
N GLN A 45 -14.51 21.33 8.04
CA GLN A 45 -13.49 20.49 8.70
C GLN A 45 -12.41 19.92 7.77
N TYR A 46 -12.62 19.95 6.45
CA TYR A 46 -11.69 19.44 5.43
C TYR A 46 -11.07 20.53 4.56
N LYS A 47 -11.46 21.79 4.76
CA LYS A 47 -11.15 22.93 3.90
C LYS A 47 -9.75 23.52 4.12
N ALA A 48 -9.31 23.58 5.38
CA ALA A 48 -8.08 24.28 5.78
C ALA A 48 -6.76 23.55 5.41
N SER A 49 -6.81 22.26 5.08
CA SER A 49 -5.63 21.49 4.66
C SER A 49 -6.02 20.26 3.85
N ARG A 50 -5.35 20.02 2.72
CA ARG A 50 -5.60 18.83 1.86
C ARG A 50 -5.26 17.50 2.54
N VAL A 51 -4.40 17.50 3.55
CA VAL A 51 -4.07 16.29 4.35
C VAL A 51 -5.26 15.82 5.20
N SER A 52 -6.15 16.71 5.61
CA SER A 52 -7.30 16.38 6.47
C SER A 52 -8.28 15.37 5.86
N TRP A 53 -8.35 15.30 4.52
CA TRP A 53 -9.16 14.33 3.76
C TRP A 53 -8.32 13.21 3.12
N GLY A 54 -7.02 13.13 3.41
CA GLY A 54 -6.17 11.98 3.06
C GLY A 54 -5.48 12.04 1.69
N ILE A 55 -5.21 13.22 1.13
CA ILE A 55 -4.48 13.36 -0.16
C ILE A 55 -3.11 12.64 -0.20
N ASN A 56 -2.49 12.40 0.96
CA ASN A 56 -1.11 11.94 1.14
C ASN A 56 -0.97 10.47 1.60
N VAL A 57 -2.03 9.66 1.53
CA VAL A 57 -2.01 8.27 2.06
C VAL A 57 -1.40 7.24 1.10
N LEU A 58 -0.99 7.66 -0.11
CA LEU A 58 -0.60 6.77 -1.21
C LEU A 58 0.89 6.93 -1.56
N GLY A 59 1.77 6.37 -0.71
CA GLY A 59 3.25 6.44 -0.83
C GLY A 59 3.89 5.84 -2.10
N ARG A 60 5.21 5.57 -2.09
CA ARG A 60 6.01 5.52 -3.34
C ARG A 60 6.80 4.21 -3.55
N GLN A 61 6.89 3.72 -4.80
CA GLN A 61 7.30 2.34 -5.16
C GLN A 61 8.24 2.22 -6.38
N ILE A 62 9.10 1.18 -6.45
CA ILE A 62 10.25 0.97 -7.38
C ILE A 62 10.50 -0.54 -7.70
N THR A 63 11.05 -0.93 -8.88
CA THR A 63 11.87 -2.18 -9.14
C THR A 63 12.58 -2.19 -10.53
N ALA A 64 13.28 -3.25 -11.02
CA ALA A 64 14.75 -3.55 -10.94
C ALA A 64 15.29 -4.15 -12.30
N SER A 65 16.07 -5.25 -12.50
CA SER A 65 16.32 -6.48 -11.71
C SER A 65 17.62 -7.29 -11.97
N ASP A 66 18.16 -7.41 -13.21
CA ASP A 66 19.12 -8.50 -13.57
C ASP A 66 20.59 -8.32 -13.13
N GLY A 67 20.86 -7.31 -12.29
CA GLY A 67 22.17 -6.67 -12.13
C GLY A 67 22.19 -5.29 -12.80
N SER A 68 21.49 -5.16 -13.93
CA SER A 68 20.97 -3.89 -14.42
C SER A 68 19.65 -3.59 -13.70
N VAL A 69 19.59 -2.46 -12.99
CA VAL A 69 18.44 -2.09 -12.15
C VAL A 69 17.72 -0.90 -12.77
N GLY A 70 16.66 -1.17 -13.52
CA GLY A 70 15.64 -0.17 -13.82
C GLY A 70 14.91 0.28 -12.56
N PHE A 71 14.34 1.47 -12.56
CA PHE A 71 13.40 1.94 -11.54
C PHE A 71 12.62 3.17 -11.99
N ALA A 72 11.42 3.32 -11.42
CA ALA A 72 10.65 4.55 -11.46
C ALA A 72 9.93 4.73 -10.11
N THR A 73 9.45 5.94 -9.82
CA THR A 73 8.64 6.26 -8.65
C THR A 73 7.28 6.85 -9.05
N GLY A 74 6.38 7.04 -8.09
CA GLY A 74 5.03 7.56 -8.27
C GLY A 74 4.19 7.36 -7.01
N MET A 75 2.91 7.77 -7.03
CA MET A 75 1.99 7.55 -5.90
C MET A 75 1.36 6.15 -5.97
N GLY A 76 0.92 5.63 -4.82
CA GLY A 76 0.06 4.45 -4.75
C GLY A 76 0.29 3.49 -3.56
N GLY A 77 1.45 3.59 -2.91
CA GLY A 77 1.74 3.06 -1.57
C GLY A 77 1.63 1.53 -1.41
N PRO A 78 1.35 1.07 -0.17
CA PRO A 78 1.13 -0.35 0.11
C PRO A 78 0.07 -1.02 -0.81
N PRO A 79 -1.06 -0.36 -1.18
CA PRO A 79 -1.99 -0.91 -2.16
C PRO A 79 -1.37 -1.17 -3.55
N SER A 80 -0.49 -0.30 -4.05
CA SER A 80 0.18 -0.51 -5.34
C SER A 80 1.27 -1.56 -5.26
N CYS A 81 1.89 -1.71 -4.08
CA CYS A 81 2.79 -2.84 -3.80
C CYS A 81 2.02 -4.16 -3.90
N TRP A 82 0.81 -4.20 -3.31
CA TRP A 82 -0.09 -5.36 -3.38
C TRP A 82 -0.46 -5.70 -4.82
N LEU A 83 -0.88 -4.70 -5.60
CA LEU A 83 -1.28 -4.88 -6.99
C LEU A 83 -0.15 -5.40 -7.89
N VAL A 84 1.09 -4.93 -7.71
CA VAL A 84 2.22 -5.45 -8.48
C VAL A 84 2.55 -6.88 -8.08
N GLU A 85 2.75 -7.17 -6.79
CA GLU A 85 3.18 -8.50 -6.36
C GLU A 85 2.11 -9.58 -6.61
N GLN A 86 0.86 -9.30 -6.23
CA GLN A 86 -0.23 -10.28 -6.29
C GLN A 86 -0.85 -10.39 -7.68
N HIS A 87 -0.91 -9.29 -8.45
CA HIS A 87 -1.42 -9.33 -9.83
C HIS A 87 -0.28 -9.25 -10.85
N PHE A 88 0.31 -8.06 -11.05
CA PHE A 88 1.03 -7.75 -12.29
C PHE A 88 2.34 -8.52 -12.51
N LYS A 89 3.01 -8.94 -11.45
CA LYS A 89 4.26 -9.73 -11.47
C LYS A 89 4.18 -10.98 -12.34
N ARG A 90 3.00 -11.60 -12.47
CA ARG A 90 2.75 -12.77 -13.34
C ARG A 90 2.96 -12.51 -14.83
N PHE A 91 2.85 -11.25 -15.27
CA PHE A 91 3.09 -10.83 -16.66
C PHE A 91 4.53 -10.38 -16.88
N LEU A 92 5.28 -10.10 -15.80
CA LEU A 92 6.59 -9.48 -15.85
C LEU A 92 7.75 -10.48 -15.72
N LEU A 93 7.57 -11.64 -15.08
CA LEU A 93 8.68 -12.59 -14.89
C LEU A 93 8.93 -13.45 -16.13
N GLY A 94 10.20 -13.55 -16.55
CA GLY A 94 10.65 -14.38 -17.66
C GLY A 94 10.46 -13.80 -19.06
N VAL A 95 9.89 -12.60 -19.18
CA VAL A 95 9.61 -11.91 -20.46
C VAL A 95 10.72 -10.92 -20.84
N ASP A 96 10.74 -10.49 -22.10
CA ASP A 96 11.65 -9.45 -22.59
C ASP A 96 11.12 -8.05 -22.18
N PRO A 97 11.89 -7.20 -21.48
CA PRO A 97 11.43 -5.88 -21.04
C PRO A 97 11.19 -4.91 -22.22
N ARG A 98 11.60 -5.23 -23.44
CA ARG A 98 11.28 -4.45 -24.65
C ARG A 98 9.83 -4.58 -25.09
N ASP A 99 9.11 -5.60 -24.61
CA ASP A 99 7.73 -5.91 -25.01
C ASP A 99 6.68 -5.02 -24.32
N THR A 100 7.04 -3.77 -24.03
CA THR A 100 6.25 -2.79 -23.24
C THR A 100 4.80 -2.66 -23.71
N SER A 101 4.56 -2.70 -25.03
CA SER A 101 3.21 -2.58 -25.58
C SER A 101 2.26 -3.73 -25.21
N ILE A 102 2.74 -4.97 -25.16
CA ILE A 102 1.91 -6.12 -24.74
C ILE A 102 1.86 -6.25 -23.22
N LEU A 103 2.93 -5.90 -22.50
CA LEU A 103 2.91 -5.83 -21.02
C LEU A 103 1.91 -4.79 -20.51
N SER A 104 1.90 -3.59 -21.12
CA SER A 104 0.92 -2.53 -20.89
C SER A 104 -0.52 -2.99 -21.15
N ASP A 105 -0.80 -3.63 -22.28
CA ASP A 105 -2.15 -4.08 -22.64
C ASP A 105 -2.62 -5.28 -21.79
N GLN A 106 -1.73 -6.23 -21.45
CA GLN A 106 -2.02 -7.33 -20.52
C GLN A 106 -2.37 -6.81 -19.12
N MET A 107 -1.54 -5.96 -18.52
CA MET A 107 -1.82 -5.41 -17.19
C MET A 107 -3.13 -4.61 -17.17
N LEU A 108 -3.39 -3.78 -18.20
CA LEU A 108 -4.60 -2.96 -18.29
C LEU A 108 -5.87 -3.80 -18.53
N ARG A 109 -5.80 -4.87 -19.33
CA ARG A 109 -6.94 -5.77 -19.57
C ARG A 109 -7.21 -6.70 -18.40
N ALA A 110 -6.18 -7.30 -17.83
CA ALA A 110 -6.33 -8.21 -16.69
C ALA A 110 -6.90 -7.49 -15.47
N SER A 111 -6.59 -6.20 -15.28
CA SER A 111 -7.16 -5.37 -14.22
C SER A 111 -8.45 -4.63 -14.58
N MET A 112 -9.00 -4.81 -15.78
CA MET A 112 -10.14 -4.02 -16.29
C MET A 112 -11.42 -4.15 -15.43
N TYR A 113 -11.59 -5.25 -14.69
CA TYR A 113 -12.76 -5.48 -13.83
C TYR A 113 -12.74 -4.68 -12.51
N TYR A 114 -11.62 -4.05 -12.14
CA TYR A 114 -11.49 -3.23 -10.93
C TYR A 114 -10.62 -1.96 -11.10
N GLY A 115 -10.03 -1.74 -12.28
CA GLY A 115 -9.17 -0.60 -12.60
C GLY A 115 -9.79 0.39 -13.58
N ARG A 116 -9.25 0.46 -14.81
CA ARG A 116 -9.58 1.42 -15.89
C ARG A 116 -9.24 2.89 -15.63
N LYS A 117 -9.27 3.34 -14.37
CA LYS A 117 -8.86 4.67 -13.91
C LYS A 117 -8.19 4.57 -12.52
N GLY A 118 -7.59 5.66 -12.05
CA GLY A 118 -7.11 5.80 -10.67
C GLY A 118 -5.91 4.91 -10.32
N LEU A 119 -5.83 4.56 -9.04
CA LEU A 119 -4.74 3.81 -8.38
C LEU A 119 -4.18 2.63 -9.17
N VAL A 120 -5.05 1.86 -9.83
CA VAL A 120 -4.64 0.68 -10.62
C VAL A 120 -3.86 1.08 -11.87
N VAL A 121 -4.25 2.18 -12.53
CA VAL A 121 -3.55 2.69 -13.71
C VAL A 121 -2.27 3.43 -13.31
N ALA A 122 -2.25 4.12 -12.16
CA ALA A 122 -1.01 4.64 -11.58
C ALA A 122 0.00 3.53 -11.24
N THR A 123 -0.48 2.40 -10.68
CA THR A 123 0.36 1.21 -10.46
C THR A 123 1.01 0.72 -11.76
N ILE A 124 0.22 0.59 -12.83
CA ILE A 124 0.70 0.17 -14.16
C ILE A 124 1.72 1.19 -14.71
N SER A 125 1.49 2.48 -14.49
CA SER A 125 2.36 3.56 -14.95
C SER A 125 3.77 3.48 -14.35
N VAL A 126 3.88 3.25 -13.04
CA VAL A 126 5.17 3.11 -12.35
C VAL A 126 5.91 1.84 -12.81
N VAL A 127 5.20 0.75 -13.09
CA VAL A 127 5.79 -0.46 -13.70
C VAL A 127 6.30 -0.18 -15.11
N ASP A 128 5.51 0.48 -15.96
CA ASP A 128 5.88 0.80 -17.34
C ASP A 128 7.10 1.75 -17.41
N LEU A 129 7.14 2.78 -16.55
CA LEU A 129 8.31 3.65 -16.42
C LEU A 129 9.56 2.87 -15.98
N ALA A 130 9.43 1.93 -15.03
CA ALA A 130 10.54 1.07 -14.62
C ALA A 130 11.05 0.15 -15.75
N LEU A 131 10.17 -0.32 -16.65
CA LEU A 131 10.56 -1.06 -17.86
C LEU A 131 11.33 -0.17 -18.84
N TRP A 132 10.87 1.06 -19.09
CA TRP A 132 11.58 2.00 -19.96
C TRP A 132 12.96 2.38 -19.42
N ASP A 133 13.08 2.57 -18.11
CA ASP A 133 14.36 2.81 -17.44
C ASP A 133 15.31 1.60 -17.55
N LEU A 134 14.81 0.38 -17.33
CA LEU A 134 15.55 -0.87 -17.52
C LEU A 134 16.07 -1.01 -18.96
N VAL A 135 15.20 -0.83 -19.96
CA VAL A 135 15.58 -0.93 -21.38
C VAL A 135 16.64 0.12 -21.74
N GLY A 136 16.50 1.35 -21.24
CA GLY A 136 17.49 2.41 -21.45
C GLY A 136 18.85 2.08 -20.82
N LYS A 137 18.86 1.59 -19.58
CA LYS A 137 20.08 1.14 -18.88
C LYS A 137 20.77 -0.03 -19.57
N ILE A 138 20.02 -1.02 -20.07
CA ILE A 138 20.58 -2.15 -20.86
C ILE A 138 21.19 -1.66 -22.19
N ARG A 139 20.51 -0.75 -22.90
CA ARG A 139 21.02 -0.16 -24.16
C ARG A 139 22.15 0.85 -23.96
N LYS A 140 22.28 1.39 -22.75
CA LYS A 140 23.12 2.56 -22.41
C LYS A 140 22.66 3.83 -23.13
N GLU A 141 21.35 3.96 -23.32
CA GLU A 141 20.70 5.11 -23.97
C GLU A 141 19.73 5.80 -22.99
N PRO A 142 19.60 7.13 -23.05
CA PRO A 142 18.56 7.85 -22.33
C PRO A 142 17.19 7.62 -22.99
N VAL A 143 16.12 7.56 -22.19
CA VAL A 143 14.76 7.21 -22.67
C VAL A 143 14.30 8.07 -23.84
N TYR A 144 14.63 9.37 -23.86
CA TYR A 144 14.19 10.28 -24.92
C TYR A 144 14.68 9.87 -26.32
N LYS A 145 15.87 9.25 -26.44
CA LYS A 145 16.39 8.72 -27.73
C LYS A 145 15.56 7.54 -28.24
N MET A 146 14.99 6.73 -27.34
CA MET A 146 14.26 5.52 -27.67
C MET A 146 12.80 5.75 -28.11
N ILE A 147 12.27 6.96 -27.95
CA ILE A 147 10.84 7.30 -28.15
C ILE A 147 10.59 8.42 -29.17
N GLY A 148 11.63 8.87 -29.89
CA GLY A 148 11.52 9.90 -30.93
C GLY A 148 12.80 10.71 -31.17
N GLY A 149 13.73 10.73 -30.20
CA GLY A 149 14.95 11.52 -30.30
C GLY A 149 14.81 12.92 -29.71
N ARG A 150 15.54 13.89 -30.27
CA ARG A 150 15.56 15.30 -29.85
C ARG A 150 14.82 16.13 -30.90
N THR A 151 13.73 16.80 -30.53
CA THR A 151 12.93 17.65 -31.46
C THR A 151 12.92 19.14 -31.05
N ARG A 152 13.92 19.54 -30.26
CA ARG A 152 14.13 20.86 -29.61
C ARG A 152 15.53 20.91 -28.99
N ASP A 153 16.03 22.06 -28.55
CA ASP A 153 17.39 22.13 -27.96
C ASP A 153 17.46 22.26 -26.43
N HIS A 154 16.44 22.82 -25.81
CA HIS A 154 16.28 22.89 -24.35
C HIS A 154 14.80 22.64 -23.97
N LEU A 155 14.51 22.52 -22.67
CA LEU A 155 13.17 22.62 -22.09
C LEU A 155 13.03 23.98 -21.38
N SER A 156 11.92 24.68 -21.61
CA SER A 156 11.54 25.91 -20.90
C SER A 156 10.42 25.64 -19.90
N PHE A 157 10.53 26.16 -18.67
CA PHE A 157 9.63 25.81 -17.58
C PHE A 157 8.72 26.95 -17.14
N TYR A 158 7.48 26.61 -16.77
CA TYR A 158 6.67 27.45 -15.88
C TYR A 158 6.64 26.81 -14.48
N CYS A 159 6.49 27.64 -13.45
CA CYS A 159 6.48 27.19 -12.06
C CYS A 159 5.05 27.16 -11.51
N THR A 160 4.66 26.08 -10.85
CA THR A 160 3.40 25.96 -10.11
C THR A 160 3.63 26.24 -8.63
N GLY A 161 3.02 27.30 -8.10
CA GLY A 161 3.18 27.71 -6.70
C GLY A 161 2.56 29.07 -6.39
N PRO A 162 2.54 29.50 -5.12
CA PRO A 162 1.77 30.66 -4.65
C PRO A 162 2.41 32.03 -4.96
N LEU A 163 3.61 32.07 -5.54
CA LEU A 163 4.39 33.31 -5.70
C LEU A 163 4.87 33.48 -7.17
N PRO A 164 4.00 33.91 -8.10
CA PRO A 164 4.35 34.04 -9.51
C PRO A 164 5.42 35.11 -9.78
N ALA A 165 5.49 36.17 -8.98
CA ALA A 165 6.58 37.15 -9.04
C ALA A 165 7.95 36.53 -8.74
N GLU A 166 7.99 35.51 -7.88
CA GLU A 166 9.22 34.79 -7.51
C GLU A 166 9.56 33.73 -8.56
N ALA A 167 8.56 33.08 -9.17
CA ALA A 167 8.76 32.28 -10.39
C ALA A 167 9.41 33.10 -11.51
N LYS A 168 8.90 34.31 -11.77
CA LYS A 168 9.50 35.27 -12.72
C LYS A 168 10.93 35.64 -12.34
N ARG A 169 11.22 35.88 -11.05
CA ARG A 169 12.57 36.18 -10.55
C ARG A 169 13.55 35.01 -10.74
N LEU A 170 13.05 33.77 -10.74
CA LEU A 170 13.81 32.54 -10.98
C LEU A 170 13.92 32.18 -12.48
N GLY A 171 13.43 33.03 -13.38
CA GLY A 171 13.55 32.88 -14.84
C GLY A 171 12.52 31.95 -15.50
N PHE A 172 11.54 31.44 -14.74
CA PHE A 172 10.44 30.67 -15.33
C PHE A 172 9.60 31.56 -16.27
N TRP A 173 9.13 31.00 -17.39
CA TRP A 173 8.43 31.78 -18.42
C TRP A 173 7.01 32.20 -18.00
N GLY A 174 6.42 31.52 -17.00
CA GLY A 174 5.10 31.81 -16.46
C GLY A 174 4.93 31.26 -15.04
N GLY A 175 3.82 31.62 -14.38
CA GLY A 175 3.47 31.15 -13.03
C GLY A 175 2.03 30.64 -12.94
N LYS A 176 1.84 29.38 -12.52
CA LYS A 176 0.53 28.80 -12.21
C LYS A 176 0.27 28.91 -10.70
N VAL A 177 -0.82 29.58 -10.31
CA VAL A 177 -1.21 29.78 -8.91
C VAL A 177 -2.41 28.89 -8.55
N PRO A 178 -2.44 28.29 -7.34
CA PRO A 178 -3.61 27.58 -6.85
C PRO A 178 -4.74 28.55 -6.47
N LEU A 179 -5.98 28.17 -6.75
CA LEU A 179 -7.17 28.90 -6.31
C LEU A 179 -7.46 28.62 -4.82
N THR A 180 -7.76 29.64 -4.03
CA THR A 180 -7.86 29.53 -2.55
C THR A 180 -9.27 29.21 -2.05
N TRP A 181 -10.32 29.68 -2.74
CA TRP A 181 -11.72 29.61 -2.30
C TRP A 181 -12.62 28.92 -3.33
N GLY A 182 -13.63 28.17 -2.87
CA GLY A 182 -14.47 27.33 -3.73
C GLY A 182 -15.92 27.82 -3.87
N PRO A 183 -16.78 27.07 -4.58
CA PRO A 183 -18.19 27.43 -4.76
C PRO A 183 -18.99 27.52 -3.46
N ALA A 184 -18.57 26.79 -2.41
CA ALA A 184 -19.18 26.83 -1.08
C ALA A 184 -18.90 28.15 -0.33
N ASP A 185 -17.84 28.88 -0.67
CA ASP A 185 -17.56 30.23 -0.16
C ASP A 185 -18.37 31.32 -0.91
N GLY A 186 -19.13 30.91 -1.93
CA GLY A 186 -20.06 31.74 -2.69
C GLY A 186 -19.42 33.00 -3.29
N ALA A 187 -20.21 34.08 -3.34
CA ALA A 187 -19.78 35.36 -3.88
C ALA A 187 -18.68 36.05 -3.04
N GLU A 188 -18.48 35.67 -1.77
CA GLU A 188 -17.37 36.21 -0.97
C GLU A 188 -16.05 35.55 -1.36
N GLY A 189 -16.01 34.21 -1.45
CA GLY A 189 -14.85 33.48 -1.96
C GLY A 189 -14.48 33.90 -3.39
N MET A 190 -15.47 34.12 -4.26
CA MET A 190 -15.23 34.60 -5.62
C MET A 190 -14.55 35.98 -5.66
N ARG A 191 -14.95 36.91 -4.77
CA ARG A 191 -14.28 38.22 -4.64
C ARG A 191 -12.86 38.10 -4.09
N LYS A 192 -12.63 37.22 -3.11
CA LYS A 192 -11.28 36.95 -2.56
C LYS A 192 -10.35 36.38 -3.64
N ASN A 193 -10.80 35.34 -4.36
CA ASN A 193 -10.09 34.77 -5.52
C ASN A 193 -9.71 35.85 -6.54
N TYR A 194 -10.63 36.74 -6.91
CA TYR A 194 -10.34 37.82 -7.86
C TYR A 194 -9.29 38.81 -7.35
N GLU A 195 -9.38 39.27 -6.09
CA GLU A 195 -8.38 40.20 -5.52
C GLU A 195 -7.00 39.52 -5.34
N GLU A 196 -6.96 38.22 -5.02
CA GLU A 196 -5.74 37.41 -4.99
C GLU A 196 -5.11 37.29 -6.40
N LEU A 197 -5.89 36.94 -7.42
CA LEU A 197 -5.43 36.86 -8.82
C LEU A 197 -5.00 38.23 -9.38
N LYS A 198 -5.71 39.30 -9.02
CA LYS A 198 -5.39 40.69 -9.39
C LYS A 198 -4.07 41.13 -8.77
N LYS A 199 -3.81 40.75 -7.51
CA LYS A 199 -2.51 40.93 -6.87
C LYS A 199 -1.41 40.07 -7.53
N HIS A 200 -1.72 38.85 -7.97
CA HIS A 200 -0.77 38.04 -8.72
C HIS A 200 -0.39 38.64 -10.09
N ARG A 201 -1.31 39.35 -10.76
CA ARG A 201 -1.05 40.13 -11.98
C ARG A 201 -0.08 41.31 -11.77
N GLU A 202 0.13 41.79 -10.53
CA GLU A 202 1.18 42.78 -10.21
C GLU A 202 2.61 42.27 -10.51
N SER A 203 2.79 40.95 -10.69
CA SER A 203 4.04 40.34 -11.20
C SER A 203 4.46 40.86 -12.59
N GLY A 204 3.52 41.45 -13.34
CA GLY A 204 3.74 42.17 -14.59
C GLY A 204 2.61 41.94 -15.61
N PRO A 205 2.35 42.91 -16.51
CA PRO A 205 1.27 42.79 -17.49
C PRO A 205 1.46 41.62 -18.46
N ASP A 206 2.67 41.45 -18.99
CA ASP A 206 2.97 40.45 -20.03
C ASP A 206 3.38 39.08 -19.47
N PHE A 207 3.52 38.93 -18.15
CA PHE A 207 3.94 37.66 -17.55
C PHE A 207 2.78 36.67 -17.52
N PRO A 208 2.87 35.48 -18.12
CA PRO A 208 1.81 34.49 -18.09
C PRO A 208 1.44 34.08 -16.66
N ILE A 209 0.15 34.18 -16.35
CA ILE A 209 -0.46 33.75 -15.09
C ILE A 209 -1.54 32.73 -15.43
N MET A 210 -1.43 31.54 -14.83
CA MET A 210 -2.36 30.43 -15.01
C MET A 210 -3.02 30.11 -13.66
N VAL A 211 -4.25 29.61 -13.66
CA VAL A 211 -4.99 29.34 -12.41
C VAL A 211 -5.35 27.87 -12.32
N ASP A 212 -4.83 27.22 -11.28
CA ASP A 212 -5.10 25.83 -10.92
C ASP A 212 -6.28 25.77 -9.96
N CYS A 213 -7.30 25.01 -10.32
CA CYS A 213 -8.55 24.92 -9.59
C CYS A 213 -8.81 23.53 -8.99
N TYR A 214 -7.88 22.58 -9.12
CA TYR A 214 -7.89 21.24 -8.51
C TYR A 214 -9.29 20.62 -8.36
N MET A 215 -9.97 20.39 -9.49
CA MET A 215 -11.31 19.80 -9.66
C MET A 215 -12.45 20.40 -8.80
N SER A 216 -12.29 21.63 -8.31
CA SER A 216 -13.12 22.16 -7.20
C SER A 216 -14.38 22.95 -7.59
N LEU A 217 -14.52 23.39 -8.85
CA LEU A 217 -15.58 24.31 -9.25
C LEU A 217 -16.76 23.60 -9.93
N THR A 218 -17.81 24.37 -10.22
CA THR A 218 -18.93 23.99 -11.08
C THR A 218 -18.94 24.85 -12.32
N VAL A 219 -19.58 24.39 -13.41
CA VAL A 219 -19.66 25.11 -14.70
C VAL A 219 -20.06 26.57 -14.52
N GLN A 220 -21.13 26.84 -13.76
CA GLN A 220 -21.62 28.21 -13.51
C GLN A 220 -20.60 29.08 -12.76
N TYR A 221 -20.03 28.57 -11.66
CA TYR A 221 -19.07 29.32 -10.84
C TYR A 221 -17.77 29.60 -11.60
N ALA A 222 -17.31 28.64 -12.41
CA ALA A 222 -16.14 28.80 -13.27
C ALA A 222 -16.38 29.86 -14.37
N ILE A 223 -17.56 29.89 -14.99
CA ILE A 223 -17.92 30.93 -15.96
C ILE A 223 -17.97 32.31 -15.28
N GLU A 224 -18.62 32.44 -14.13
CA GLU A 224 -18.73 33.71 -13.40
C GLU A 224 -17.36 34.25 -12.96
N LEU A 225 -16.53 33.41 -12.33
CA LEU A 225 -15.18 33.77 -11.89
C LEU A 225 -14.28 34.12 -13.08
N ALA A 226 -14.24 33.29 -14.13
CA ALA A 226 -13.40 33.53 -15.30
C ALA A 226 -13.85 34.78 -16.08
N THR A 227 -15.16 35.07 -16.14
CA THR A 227 -15.69 36.32 -16.70
C THR A 227 -15.24 37.53 -15.89
N MET A 228 -15.33 37.47 -14.55
CA MET A 228 -14.89 38.56 -13.67
C MET A 228 -13.37 38.79 -13.78
N CYS A 229 -12.59 37.74 -14.01
CA CYS A 229 -11.14 37.78 -14.21
C CYS A 229 -10.68 38.13 -15.64
N LEU A 230 -11.57 38.39 -16.62
CA LEU A 230 -11.17 38.77 -17.99
C LEU A 230 -10.15 39.94 -18.06
N PRO A 231 -10.28 41.02 -17.26
CA PRO A 231 -9.29 42.12 -17.26
C PRO A 231 -7.90 41.72 -16.76
N LEU A 232 -7.75 40.55 -16.11
CA LEU A 232 -6.49 40.05 -15.56
C LEU A 232 -5.67 39.25 -16.58
N ASN A 233 -6.18 39.04 -17.80
CA ASN A 233 -5.50 38.31 -18.88
C ASN A 233 -4.92 36.96 -18.41
N ILE A 234 -5.75 36.12 -17.80
CA ILE A 234 -5.38 34.77 -17.35
C ILE A 234 -5.08 33.90 -18.58
N THR A 235 -3.92 33.26 -18.61
CA THR A 235 -3.37 32.57 -19.78
C THR A 235 -4.11 31.26 -20.09
N TRP A 236 -4.50 30.52 -19.05
CA TRP A 236 -5.49 29.44 -19.07
C TRP A 236 -6.05 29.15 -17.67
N TRP A 237 -7.18 28.42 -17.62
CA TRP A 237 -7.80 27.89 -16.41
C TRP A 237 -7.69 26.36 -16.39
N GLU A 238 -7.15 25.82 -15.30
CA GLU A 238 -6.71 24.43 -15.20
C GLU A 238 -7.52 23.62 -14.18
N GLU A 239 -7.97 22.45 -14.61
CA GLU A 239 -8.80 21.50 -13.85
C GLU A 239 -9.91 22.17 -13.03
N VAL A 240 -10.68 23.06 -13.67
CA VAL A 240 -11.79 23.77 -13.03
C VAL A 240 -12.93 22.86 -12.61
N LEU A 241 -13.16 21.75 -13.32
CA LEU A 241 -14.19 20.77 -12.99
C LEU A 241 -13.55 19.44 -12.57
N HIS A 242 -14.28 18.64 -11.81
CA HIS A 242 -14.05 17.19 -11.76
C HIS A 242 -14.06 16.59 -13.18
N PRO A 243 -13.46 15.40 -13.42
CA PRO A 243 -13.36 14.80 -14.76
C PRO A 243 -14.72 14.57 -15.48
N ASP A 244 -15.20 15.61 -16.16
CA ASP A 244 -16.48 15.72 -16.87
C ASP A 244 -16.26 16.46 -18.20
N ALA A 245 -16.20 15.69 -19.29
CA ALA A 245 -16.01 16.20 -20.63
C ALA A 245 -17.16 17.12 -21.08
N GLU A 246 -18.42 16.77 -20.77
CA GLU A 246 -19.59 17.56 -21.13
C GLU A 246 -19.65 18.89 -20.36
N GLY A 247 -18.97 18.96 -19.21
CA GLY A 247 -18.76 20.19 -18.46
C GLY A 247 -17.88 21.19 -19.21
N TYR A 248 -16.77 20.73 -19.80
CA TYR A 248 -15.87 21.57 -20.58
C TYR A 248 -16.48 22.08 -21.90
N GLU A 249 -17.37 21.32 -22.54
CA GLU A 249 -18.15 21.81 -23.69
C GLU A 249 -18.95 23.07 -23.33
N LYS A 250 -19.58 23.09 -22.14
CA LYS A 250 -20.36 24.23 -21.64
C LYS A 250 -19.46 25.42 -21.29
N LEU A 251 -18.25 25.17 -20.76
CA LEU A 251 -17.24 26.20 -20.51
C LEU A 251 -16.74 26.85 -21.79
N LYS A 252 -16.37 26.04 -22.81
CA LYS A 252 -15.87 26.55 -24.09
C LYS A 252 -16.97 27.23 -24.90
N ALA A 253 -18.22 26.77 -24.83
CA ALA A 253 -19.34 27.45 -25.46
C ALA A 253 -19.65 28.82 -24.83
N ALA A 254 -19.49 28.96 -23.51
CA ALA A 254 -19.73 30.23 -22.80
C ALA A 254 -18.58 31.24 -22.95
N LEU A 255 -17.32 30.76 -22.94
CA LEU A 255 -16.11 31.57 -22.96
C LEU A 255 -15.08 30.99 -23.97
N PRO A 256 -15.37 31.01 -25.28
CA PRO A 256 -14.54 30.36 -26.31
C PRO A 256 -13.15 31.01 -26.47
N GLN A 257 -13.01 32.28 -26.09
CA GLN A 257 -11.75 33.03 -26.11
C GLN A 257 -10.78 32.64 -24.98
N LEU A 258 -11.25 31.90 -23.97
CA LEU A 258 -10.40 31.39 -22.89
C LEU A 258 -9.85 30.00 -23.23
N LYS A 259 -8.67 29.70 -22.68
CA LYS A 259 -8.09 28.37 -22.72
C LYS A 259 -8.50 27.59 -21.48
N TRP A 260 -8.96 26.37 -21.69
CA TRP A 260 -9.34 25.42 -20.64
C TRP A 260 -8.44 24.20 -20.75
N THR A 261 -7.85 23.79 -19.63
CA THR A 261 -6.86 22.71 -19.60
C THR A 261 -7.18 21.71 -18.50
N THR A 262 -6.91 20.43 -18.73
CA THR A 262 -7.23 19.36 -17.78
C THR A 262 -6.51 18.06 -18.14
N GLY A 263 -6.58 17.07 -17.26
CA GLY A 263 -6.21 15.69 -17.57
C GLY A 263 -5.25 15.03 -16.59
N GLU A 264 -4.82 15.70 -15.51
CA GLU A 264 -3.95 15.06 -14.52
C GLU A 264 -4.69 13.89 -13.85
N HIS A 265 -5.95 14.08 -13.43
CA HIS A 265 -6.82 13.01 -12.94
C HIS A 265 -7.55 12.25 -14.08
N GLU A 266 -6.96 12.13 -15.28
CA GLU A 266 -7.49 11.28 -16.36
C GLU A 266 -6.50 10.20 -16.84
N TYR A 267 -7.04 9.08 -17.33
CA TYR A 267 -6.37 7.80 -17.45
C TYR A 267 -6.70 7.10 -18.77
N THR A 268 -5.67 6.54 -19.40
CA THR A 268 -5.67 5.79 -20.67
C THR A 268 -6.13 6.60 -21.89
N ARG A 269 -5.71 6.16 -23.08
CA ARG A 269 -6.17 6.69 -24.37
C ARG A 269 -7.70 6.79 -24.50
N TYR A 270 -8.44 5.94 -23.79
CA TYR A 270 -9.91 5.95 -23.78
C TYR A 270 -10.52 7.10 -22.97
N GLY A 271 -9.81 7.61 -21.96
CA GLY A 271 -10.18 8.82 -21.23
C GLY A 271 -9.87 10.06 -22.05
N PHE A 272 -8.61 10.21 -22.45
CA PHE A 272 -8.16 11.37 -23.24
C PHE A 272 -8.87 11.50 -24.59
N LYS A 273 -9.29 10.41 -25.25
CA LYS A 273 -10.15 10.50 -26.44
C LYS A 273 -11.45 11.25 -26.14
N LYS A 274 -12.11 11.01 -25.01
CA LYS A 274 -13.35 11.72 -24.66
C LYS A 274 -13.11 13.22 -24.52
N LEU A 275 -12.00 13.63 -23.89
CA LEU A 275 -11.63 15.03 -23.77
C LEU A 275 -11.39 15.66 -25.15
N LEU A 276 -10.66 14.99 -26.04
CA LEU A 276 -10.40 15.45 -27.41
C LEU A 276 -11.68 15.52 -28.27
N ASP A 277 -12.59 14.56 -28.12
CA ASP A 277 -13.87 14.51 -28.85
C ASP A 277 -14.75 15.76 -28.61
N THR A 278 -14.66 16.37 -27.42
CA THR A 278 -15.37 17.64 -27.10
C THR A 278 -14.87 18.86 -27.87
N LYS A 279 -13.63 18.81 -28.39
CA LYS A 279 -12.89 19.95 -28.96
C LYS A 279 -12.84 21.19 -28.05
N SER A 280 -12.99 20.99 -26.73
CA SER A 280 -13.19 22.04 -25.74
C SER A 280 -12.05 22.18 -24.73
N ILE A 281 -11.00 21.36 -24.88
CA ILE A 281 -9.75 21.43 -24.12
C ILE A 281 -8.64 21.93 -25.05
N ASP A 282 -7.90 22.95 -24.61
CA ASP A 282 -6.82 23.57 -25.37
C ASP A 282 -5.45 22.89 -25.14
N ILE A 283 -5.24 22.31 -23.95
CA ILE A 283 -4.01 21.58 -23.58
C ILE A 283 -4.39 20.38 -22.70
N LEU A 284 -3.90 19.18 -23.04
CA LEU A 284 -4.01 17.98 -22.22
C LEU A 284 -2.85 17.87 -21.23
N GLN A 285 -3.13 17.49 -19.98
CA GLN A 285 -2.13 17.50 -18.90
C GLN A 285 -2.02 16.18 -18.12
N PRO A 286 -1.81 15.02 -18.78
CA PRO A 286 -1.62 13.74 -18.10
C PRO A 286 -0.42 13.75 -17.14
N ASP A 287 -0.55 13.18 -15.94
CA ASP A 287 0.63 12.77 -15.16
C ASP A 287 1.13 11.42 -15.69
N ILE A 288 2.40 11.33 -16.10
CA ILE A 288 2.98 10.12 -16.70
C ILE A 288 3.06 8.95 -15.71
N MET A 289 3.10 9.22 -14.40
CA MET A 289 3.07 8.23 -13.32
C MET A 289 1.64 7.81 -12.95
N TRP A 290 0.59 8.44 -13.51
CA TRP A 290 -0.80 8.12 -13.23
C TRP A 290 -1.57 7.61 -14.47
N CYS A 291 -1.36 8.20 -15.65
CA CYS A 291 -2.25 8.06 -16.81
C CYS A 291 -2.17 6.70 -17.54
N GLY A 292 -1.14 5.89 -17.27
CA GLY A 292 -0.89 4.59 -17.88
C GLY A 292 0.58 4.30 -18.23
N GLY A 293 1.51 5.17 -17.85
CA GLY A 293 2.93 5.07 -18.16
C GLY A 293 3.31 5.73 -19.48
N LEU A 294 4.61 5.73 -19.78
CA LEU A 294 5.15 6.29 -21.03
C LEU A 294 4.59 5.58 -22.27
N THR A 295 4.41 4.26 -22.22
CA THR A 295 3.81 3.47 -23.31
C THR A 295 2.37 3.89 -23.63
N GLU A 296 1.59 4.28 -22.62
CA GLU A 296 0.22 4.78 -22.82
C GLU A 296 0.19 6.27 -23.16
N LEU A 297 1.09 7.07 -22.55
CA LEU A 297 1.25 8.49 -22.85
C LEU A 297 1.61 8.71 -24.33
N LEU A 298 2.51 7.93 -24.91
CA LEU A 298 2.82 7.99 -26.36
C LEU A 298 1.57 7.75 -27.23
N ARG A 299 0.66 6.86 -26.80
CA ARG A 299 -0.63 6.62 -27.49
C ARG A 299 -1.62 7.77 -27.30
N ILE A 300 -1.62 8.41 -26.14
CA ILE A 300 -2.41 9.62 -25.84
C ILE A 300 -1.91 10.80 -26.69
N THR A 301 -0.60 11.00 -26.78
CA THR A 301 0.03 12.10 -27.53
C THR A 301 -0.13 11.95 -29.03
N ALA A 302 0.03 10.74 -29.57
CA ALA A 302 -0.23 10.42 -30.97
C ALA A 302 -1.73 10.48 -31.36
N LEU A 303 -2.64 10.48 -30.36
CA LEU A 303 -4.05 10.77 -30.58
C LEU A 303 -4.32 12.29 -30.54
N ALA A 304 -3.70 13.03 -29.60
CA ALA A 304 -3.85 14.48 -29.47
C ALA A 304 -3.29 15.25 -30.68
N SER A 305 -2.20 14.77 -31.28
CA SER A 305 -1.62 15.37 -32.48
C SER A 305 -2.53 15.29 -33.72
N ALA A 306 -3.49 14.36 -33.75
CA ALA A 306 -4.50 14.28 -34.82
C ALA A 306 -5.65 15.30 -34.64
N TYR A 307 -5.64 16.08 -33.56
CA TYR A 307 -6.58 17.16 -33.25
C TYR A 307 -5.88 18.52 -33.14
N ASP A 308 -4.57 18.59 -33.42
CA ASP A 308 -3.70 19.75 -33.17
C ASP A 308 -3.74 20.23 -31.70
N VAL A 309 -3.89 19.29 -30.75
CA VAL A 309 -3.91 19.58 -29.30
C VAL A 309 -2.57 19.22 -28.65
N ASP A 310 -2.08 20.16 -27.83
CA ASP A 310 -0.81 20.03 -27.12
C ASP A 310 -0.92 19.16 -25.86
N VAL A 311 0.19 18.48 -25.53
CA VAL A 311 0.33 17.68 -24.32
C VAL A 311 1.42 18.28 -23.43
N VAL A 312 1.02 18.87 -22.30
CA VAL A 312 1.94 19.41 -21.28
C VAL A 312 1.69 18.65 -19.98
N CYS A 313 2.44 17.57 -19.80
CA CYS A 313 2.26 16.65 -18.68
C CYS A 313 2.24 17.34 -17.32
N HIS A 314 1.48 16.80 -16.37
CA HIS A 314 1.63 17.16 -14.95
C HIS A 314 3.09 16.96 -14.48
N GLY A 315 3.49 17.59 -13.38
CA GLY A 315 4.88 17.90 -13.01
C GLY A 315 5.78 16.73 -12.57
N SER A 316 5.86 15.65 -13.34
CA SER A 316 6.45 14.34 -12.99
C SER A 316 7.98 14.22 -13.14
N GLY A 317 8.75 15.30 -12.96
CA GLY A 317 10.22 15.28 -12.99
C GLY A 317 10.83 14.70 -14.28
N PRO A 318 12.02 14.06 -14.23
CA PRO A 318 12.67 13.48 -15.41
C PRO A 318 11.83 12.50 -16.26
N TYR A 319 10.76 11.89 -15.70
CA TYR A 319 9.82 11.07 -16.48
C TYR A 319 9.07 11.91 -17.54
N SER A 320 8.53 13.06 -17.14
CA SER A 320 7.90 13.99 -18.09
C SER A 320 8.94 14.71 -18.96
N TYR A 321 10.14 14.99 -18.43
CA TYR A 321 11.18 15.68 -19.21
C TYR A 321 11.67 14.84 -20.40
N HIS A 322 11.97 13.55 -20.20
CA HIS A 322 12.42 12.67 -21.30
C HIS A 322 11.33 12.49 -22.37
N PHE A 323 10.06 12.42 -21.95
CA PHE A 323 8.92 12.49 -22.88
C PHE A 323 8.91 13.81 -23.66
N ALA A 324 8.92 14.94 -22.95
CA ALA A 324 8.78 16.28 -23.53
C ALA A 324 9.92 16.66 -24.49
N VAL A 325 11.12 16.11 -24.29
CA VAL A 325 12.28 16.26 -25.20
C VAL A 325 12.02 15.69 -26.60
N SER A 326 11.15 14.68 -26.71
CA SER A 326 11.04 13.82 -27.90
C SER A 326 9.83 14.08 -28.80
N GLN A 327 8.70 14.50 -28.24
CA GLN A 327 7.45 14.67 -29.00
C GLN A 327 7.33 16.05 -29.64
N SER A 328 6.52 16.20 -30.69
CA SER A 328 6.35 17.48 -31.41
C SER A 328 5.25 18.37 -30.80
N ASN A 329 4.07 17.83 -30.48
CA ASN A 329 2.95 18.55 -29.86
C ASN A 329 3.11 18.71 -28.34
N THR A 330 4.21 19.37 -27.93
CA THR A 330 4.45 19.84 -26.55
C THR A 330 4.90 21.33 -26.42
N PRO A 331 4.42 22.32 -27.22
CA PRO A 331 5.13 23.59 -27.41
C PRO A 331 4.27 24.86 -27.19
N PHE A 332 3.98 25.25 -25.94
CA PHE A 332 3.35 26.56 -25.70
C PHE A 332 4.36 27.72 -25.84
N THR A 333 5.60 27.53 -25.37
CA THR A 333 6.77 28.41 -25.53
C THR A 333 8.05 27.57 -25.44
N GLU A 334 8.88 27.51 -26.49
CA GLU A 334 10.20 26.83 -26.52
C GLU A 334 10.27 25.55 -25.65
N ALA A 335 9.33 24.63 -25.89
CA ALA A 335 9.12 23.40 -25.13
C ALA A 335 8.73 23.59 -23.65
N SER A 336 7.50 24.04 -23.44
CA SER A 336 6.93 24.24 -22.11
C SER A 336 6.81 22.95 -21.32
N GLN A 337 7.38 22.91 -20.12
CA GLN A 337 7.11 21.91 -19.09
C GLN A 337 6.77 22.55 -17.75
N ILE A 338 6.14 21.76 -16.88
CA ILE A 338 5.78 22.16 -15.52
C ILE A 338 6.94 21.82 -14.58
N ILE A 339 7.23 22.71 -13.64
CA ILE A 339 7.83 22.29 -12.36
C ILE A 339 6.97 22.76 -11.18
N ILE A 340 6.82 21.90 -10.18
CA ILE A 340 6.10 22.19 -8.95
C ILE A 340 7.08 22.84 -7.96
N CYS A 341 6.64 23.90 -7.28
CA CYS A 341 7.46 24.61 -6.30
C CYS A 341 7.54 23.83 -4.97
N ASN A 342 8.43 22.83 -4.90
CA ASN A 342 8.61 21.96 -3.72
C ASN A 342 9.38 22.62 -2.56
N ALA A 343 9.38 23.96 -2.49
CA ALA A 343 9.79 24.70 -1.30
C ALA A 343 8.55 25.03 -0.46
N PRO A 344 8.56 24.77 0.86
CA PRO A 344 7.40 25.03 1.72
C PRO A 344 6.85 26.46 1.66
N ASP A 345 7.73 27.44 1.47
CA ASP A 345 7.42 28.88 1.41
C ASP A 345 7.11 29.42 0.00
N GLY A 346 7.19 28.57 -1.03
CA GLY A 346 6.95 28.96 -2.42
C GLY A 346 8.06 29.77 -3.10
N LYS A 347 9.26 29.91 -2.50
CA LYS A 347 10.31 30.85 -2.98
C LYS A 347 11.52 30.23 -3.66
N SER A 348 11.57 28.92 -3.78
CA SER A 348 12.66 28.22 -4.46
C SER A 348 12.13 26.93 -5.07
N VAL A 349 12.89 26.33 -5.98
CA VAL A 349 12.52 25.04 -6.57
C VAL A 349 13.51 23.99 -6.09
N LYS A 350 12.98 22.84 -5.69
CA LYS A 350 13.71 21.70 -5.13
C LYS A 350 13.30 20.43 -5.91
N PRO A 351 14.15 19.39 -5.94
CA PRO A 351 13.84 18.12 -6.57
C PRO A 351 12.40 17.66 -6.35
N VAL A 352 11.73 17.30 -7.44
CA VAL A 352 10.36 16.79 -7.48
C VAL A 352 10.21 15.54 -6.62
N PHE A 353 11.27 14.73 -6.54
CA PHE A 353 11.32 13.51 -5.75
C PHE A 353 12.12 13.66 -4.44
N GLY A 354 12.39 14.90 -4.00
CA GLY A 354 13.09 15.18 -2.75
C GLY A 354 14.52 14.67 -2.74
N ASN A 355 14.91 13.95 -1.69
CA ASN A 355 16.22 13.31 -1.58
C ASN A 355 16.19 11.84 -2.05
N LEU A 356 15.13 11.36 -2.71
CA LEU A 356 15.04 9.98 -3.23
C LEU A 356 16.13 9.66 -4.26
N PHE A 357 16.55 10.66 -5.03
CA PHE A 357 17.60 10.54 -6.04
C PHE A 357 18.73 11.54 -5.77
N LEU A 358 19.96 11.16 -6.08
CA LEU A 358 21.17 11.97 -5.83
C LEU A 358 21.38 13.08 -6.85
N ASN A 359 20.77 12.97 -8.03
CA ASN A 359 21.17 13.66 -9.24
C ASN A 359 19.99 14.20 -10.08
N GLU A 360 18.82 14.46 -9.46
CA GLU A 360 17.66 14.97 -10.19
C GLU A 360 17.98 16.32 -10.87
N VAL A 361 17.73 16.40 -12.18
CA VAL A 361 18.11 17.56 -13.00
C VAL A 361 17.10 18.69 -12.81
N MET A 362 17.58 19.80 -12.25
CA MET A 362 16.77 20.99 -11.94
C MET A 362 16.90 22.08 -13.01
N PRO A 363 15.84 22.85 -13.30
CA PRO A 363 15.91 24.02 -14.17
C PRO A 363 16.71 25.16 -13.53
N VAL A 364 17.59 25.76 -14.32
CA VAL A 364 18.37 26.96 -13.97
C VAL A 364 17.87 28.09 -14.85
N ASN A 365 17.52 29.23 -14.27
CA ASN A 365 16.88 30.36 -14.97
C ASN A 365 15.66 29.91 -15.80
N GLY A 366 14.84 29.01 -15.25
CA GLY A 366 13.68 28.44 -15.92
C GLY A 366 13.95 27.48 -17.08
N ARG A 367 15.19 27.02 -17.31
CA ARG A 367 15.56 26.15 -18.45
C ARG A 367 16.39 24.92 -18.06
N ILE A 368 16.32 23.87 -18.87
CA ILE A 368 17.25 22.72 -18.85
C ILE A 368 17.73 22.42 -20.27
N GLU A 369 19.05 22.41 -20.48
CA GLU A 369 19.70 21.96 -21.72
C GLU A 369 19.66 20.42 -21.83
N ILE A 370 19.41 19.89 -23.03
CA ILE A 370 19.05 18.46 -23.20
C ILE A 370 20.21 17.50 -22.97
N GLU A 371 21.44 17.97 -23.08
CA GLU A 371 22.68 17.25 -22.74
C GLU A 371 22.72 16.84 -21.25
N LYS A 372 21.87 17.43 -20.40
CA LYS A 372 21.67 16.98 -19.01
C LYS A 372 20.90 15.66 -18.89
N PHE A 373 20.19 15.24 -19.95
CA PHE A 373 19.38 14.03 -20.00
C PHE A 373 20.07 12.86 -20.71
N ASP A 374 21.35 12.95 -21.05
CA ASP A 374 22.06 11.93 -21.83
C ASP A 374 22.48 10.68 -21.01
N ALA A 375 22.17 10.63 -19.72
CA ALA A 375 22.43 9.47 -18.86
C ALA A 375 21.43 8.31 -19.13
N PRO A 376 21.86 7.03 -19.10
CA PRO A 376 20.99 5.90 -19.45
C PRO A 376 19.69 5.79 -18.63
N GLY A 377 18.62 5.34 -19.27
CA GLY A 377 17.29 5.28 -18.65
C GLY A 377 16.68 6.67 -18.50
N PHE A 378 16.11 6.99 -17.35
CA PHE A 378 15.72 8.35 -16.97
C PHE A 378 16.87 9.13 -16.28
N GLY A 379 18.10 8.62 -16.32
CA GLY A 379 19.30 9.26 -15.77
C GLY A 379 19.37 9.34 -14.24
N LEU A 380 18.31 8.96 -13.53
CA LEU A 380 18.20 9.03 -12.07
C LEU A 380 19.09 7.97 -11.37
N GLU A 381 19.73 8.38 -10.27
CA GLU A 381 20.51 7.54 -9.36
C GLU A 381 19.86 7.54 -7.96
N LEU A 382 19.52 6.36 -7.44
CA LEU A 382 18.83 6.20 -6.15
C LEU A 382 19.76 6.56 -4.98
N ASN A 383 19.27 7.38 -4.05
CA ASN A 383 20.02 7.74 -2.85
C ASN A 383 20.10 6.57 -1.84
N PRO A 384 21.29 6.02 -1.55
CA PRO A 384 21.45 4.88 -0.64
C PRO A 384 21.19 5.22 0.84
N ALA A 385 21.09 6.51 1.19
CA ALA A 385 20.68 6.93 2.54
C ALA A 385 19.16 6.80 2.78
N ILE A 386 18.35 6.67 1.73
CA ILE A 386 16.89 6.56 1.83
C ILE A 386 16.51 5.11 2.17
N ARG A 387 15.99 4.91 3.38
CA ARG A 387 15.54 3.60 3.87
C ARG A 387 14.25 3.16 3.15
N LEU A 388 14.39 2.42 2.06
CA LEU A 388 13.24 1.75 1.43
C LEU A 388 12.65 0.68 2.37
N ILE A 389 11.33 0.67 2.52
CA ILE A 389 10.60 -0.43 3.16
C ILE A 389 10.28 -1.43 2.05
N ASP A 390 10.76 -2.66 2.19
CA ASP A 390 10.44 -3.78 1.29
C ASP A 390 8.93 -4.01 1.25
N GLY A 391 8.35 -3.78 0.07
CA GLY A 391 6.91 -3.80 -0.15
C GLY A 391 6.32 -5.18 0.06
N ALA A 392 7.04 -6.27 -0.26
CA ALA A 392 6.54 -7.64 -0.06
C ALA A 392 6.23 -7.95 1.42
N LYS A 393 6.92 -7.29 2.36
CA LYS A 393 6.67 -7.41 3.82
C LYS A 393 5.37 -6.73 4.28
N LEU A 394 4.72 -5.95 3.42
CA LEU A 394 3.39 -5.39 3.64
C LEU A 394 2.28 -6.33 3.11
N LEU A 395 2.65 -7.32 2.29
CA LEU A 395 1.74 -8.17 1.51
C LEU A 395 1.73 -9.62 1.98
N ASN A 396 2.81 -10.01 2.67
CA ASN A 396 2.81 -11.08 3.64
C ASN A 396 2.73 -10.48 5.05
N PRO A 397 1.57 -9.93 5.48
CA PRO A 397 1.33 -9.73 6.90
C PRO A 397 1.24 -11.12 7.52
N ASP A 398 2.37 -11.59 8.02
CA ASP A 398 2.51 -12.67 9.01
C ASP A 398 1.29 -12.60 9.96
N PRO A 399 0.29 -13.49 9.86
CA PRO A 399 -1.02 -13.28 10.50
C PRO A 399 -0.95 -13.24 12.03
N GLU A 400 0.20 -13.57 12.59
CA GLU A 400 0.53 -13.49 14.00
C GLU A 400 0.83 -12.05 14.49
N LYS A 401 0.95 -11.07 13.58
CA LYS A 401 1.20 -9.65 13.91
C LYS A 401 0.23 -8.69 13.23
N PRO A 402 -0.69 -8.05 13.99
CA PRO A 402 -1.52 -6.96 13.48
C PRO A 402 -0.69 -5.75 13.03
N LEU A 403 -1.15 -5.05 11.99
CA LEU A 403 -0.65 -3.72 11.60
C LEU A 403 -1.12 -2.66 12.61
N GLY A 404 -0.49 -2.67 13.79
CA GLY A 404 -0.70 -1.70 14.86
C GLY A 404 -0.02 -0.35 14.60
N GLN A 405 -0.55 0.70 15.24
CA GLN A 405 -0.02 2.06 15.16
C GLN A 405 1.40 2.16 15.77
N ALA A 406 2.14 3.20 15.40
CA ALA A 406 3.46 3.49 15.93
C ALA A 406 3.40 3.86 17.43
N GLY A 407 3.54 2.87 18.32
CA GLY A 407 3.54 3.07 19.76
C GLY A 407 4.14 1.89 20.52
N GLN A 408 5.18 2.18 21.31
CA GLN A 408 5.77 1.34 22.37
C GLN A 408 6.39 -0.01 21.96
N LEU A 409 7.73 -0.06 22.04
CA LEU A 409 8.47 -1.33 22.21
C LEU A 409 8.13 -1.94 23.58
N LEU A 410 7.43 -3.07 23.62
CA LEU A 410 7.85 -4.33 24.28
C LEU A 410 6.77 -5.43 24.14
N ILE A 411 7.17 -6.70 24.26
CA ILE A 411 6.31 -7.91 24.31
C ILE A 411 5.50 -8.22 23.02
N ILE A 412 6.08 -9.02 22.11
CA ILE A 412 5.31 -9.83 21.13
C ILE A 412 5.92 -11.24 21.07
N MET A 413 5.39 -12.15 21.89
CA MET A 413 5.55 -13.62 21.77
C MET A 413 4.27 -14.31 22.27
N MET A 414 3.12 -13.74 21.89
CA MET A 414 1.79 -14.18 22.31
C MET A 414 0.76 -13.70 21.27
N LEU A 415 0.05 -14.61 20.62
CA LEU A 415 -1.06 -14.28 19.73
C LEU A 415 -2.26 -13.82 20.57
N SER A 416 -2.95 -12.78 20.14
CA SER A 416 -4.19 -12.28 20.76
C SER A 416 -5.25 -12.07 19.69
N SER A 417 -6.37 -12.78 19.79
CA SER A 417 -7.46 -12.78 18.81
C SER A 417 -8.77 -12.37 19.45
N ARG A 418 -9.58 -11.57 18.74
CA ARG A 418 -10.93 -11.17 19.17
C ARG A 418 -11.99 -11.78 18.26
N TYR A 419 -12.91 -12.54 18.84
CA TYR A 419 -14.04 -13.17 18.17
C TYR A 419 -15.33 -12.40 18.47
N ASN A 420 -15.72 -11.51 17.55
CA ASN A 420 -16.87 -10.61 17.73
C ASN A 420 -18.25 -11.31 17.72
N PHE A 421 -18.29 -12.62 17.49
CA PHE A 421 -19.51 -13.45 17.45
C PHE A 421 -19.73 -14.29 18.73
N PHE A 422 -18.78 -14.29 19.67
CA PHE A 422 -18.98 -14.89 21.00
C PHE A 422 -19.39 -13.81 22.03
N PRO A 423 -20.03 -14.19 23.16
CA PRO A 423 -20.34 -13.28 24.27
C PRO A 423 -19.10 -12.53 24.75
N LEU A 424 -19.25 -11.31 25.27
CA LEU A 424 -18.14 -10.44 25.62
C LEU A 424 -17.09 -11.13 26.50
N GLN A 425 -17.52 -11.89 27.51
CA GLN A 425 -16.70 -12.63 28.48
C GLN A 425 -15.88 -13.78 27.88
N LEU A 426 -16.16 -14.15 26.64
CA LEU A 426 -15.49 -15.21 25.86
C LEU A 426 -14.90 -14.67 24.54
N SER A 427 -15.02 -13.37 24.29
CA SER A 427 -14.72 -12.75 23.00
C SER A 427 -13.23 -12.52 22.72
N GLN A 428 -12.34 -12.75 23.70
CA GLN A 428 -10.89 -12.68 23.51
C GLN A 428 -10.20 -14.01 23.82
N VAL A 429 -9.18 -14.33 23.03
CA VAL A 429 -8.30 -15.48 23.21
C VAL A 429 -6.85 -15.04 23.11
N HIS A 430 -6.04 -15.40 24.11
CA HIS A 430 -4.60 -15.22 24.11
C HIS A 430 -3.91 -16.59 24.10
N ILE A 431 -2.89 -16.75 23.26
CA ILE A 431 -2.11 -17.98 23.11
C ILE A 431 -0.62 -17.63 23.20
N ALA A 432 0.17 -18.36 23.98
CA ALA A 432 1.63 -18.30 23.96
C ALA A 432 2.22 -19.71 23.93
N LEU A 433 3.31 -19.92 23.18
CA LEU A 433 4.07 -21.17 23.15
C LEU A 433 5.35 -21.02 23.98
N PHE A 434 5.59 -21.96 24.88
CA PHE A 434 6.79 -22.03 25.71
C PHE A 434 7.57 -23.31 25.41
N THR A 435 8.90 -23.23 25.42
CA THR A 435 9.84 -24.35 25.42
C THR A 435 10.71 -24.29 26.69
N ASN A 436 11.59 -25.28 26.89
CA ASN A 436 12.49 -25.36 28.04
C ASN A 436 11.75 -25.20 29.39
N VAL A 437 10.52 -25.71 29.47
CA VAL A 437 9.65 -25.55 30.66
C VAL A 437 10.25 -26.34 31.82
N ARG A 438 10.65 -25.62 32.87
CA ARG A 438 11.34 -26.19 34.05
C ARG A 438 10.39 -26.60 35.16
N ASN A 439 9.20 -26.00 35.24
CA ASN A 439 8.26 -26.22 36.35
C ASN A 439 7.01 -27.04 35.97
N ALA A 440 7.07 -27.88 34.94
CA ALA A 440 5.92 -28.71 34.53
C ALA A 440 5.35 -29.64 35.64
N PRO A 441 6.17 -30.30 36.50
CA PRO A 441 5.64 -31.04 37.65
C PRO A 441 4.96 -30.15 38.69
N GLU A 442 5.45 -28.92 38.89
CA GLU A 442 4.87 -27.93 39.79
C GLU A 442 3.49 -27.47 39.26
N LEU A 443 3.42 -27.09 37.98
CA LEU A 443 2.17 -26.72 37.29
C LEU A 443 1.12 -27.83 37.42
N ARG A 444 1.49 -29.08 37.15
CA ARG A 444 0.59 -30.23 37.30
C ARG A 444 0.11 -30.42 38.75
N SER A 445 1.01 -30.31 39.72
CA SER A 445 0.67 -30.40 41.15
C SER A 445 -0.28 -29.29 41.59
N ARG A 446 -0.01 -28.04 41.17
CA ARG A 446 -0.85 -26.87 41.45
C ARG A 446 -2.23 -26.98 40.81
N LEU A 447 -2.34 -27.43 39.56
CA LEU A 447 -3.62 -27.69 38.89
C LEU A 447 -4.48 -28.73 39.64
N ILE A 448 -3.85 -29.82 40.12
CA ILE A 448 -4.55 -30.83 40.94
C ILE A 448 -5.04 -30.19 42.25
N LYS A 449 -4.17 -29.45 42.95
CA LYS A 449 -4.50 -28.76 44.22
C LYS A 449 -5.63 -27.74 44.06
N ALA A 450 -5.62 -26.94 43.00
CA ALA A 450 -6.66 -25.96 42.68
C ALA A 450 -8.04 -26.60 42.40
N SER A 451 -8.04 -27.85 41.93
CA SER A 451 -9.27 -28.61 41.65
C SER A 451 -9.95 -29.20 42.88
N THR A 452 -9.25 -29.27 44.03
CA THR A 452 -9.71 -29.87 45.29
C THR A 452 -9.74 -28.90 46.49
N MET A 453 -9.17 -27.69 46.37
CA MET A 453 -9.11 -26.70 47.44
C MET A 453 -10.37 -25.84 47.52
N GLU A 454 -11.00 -25.78 48.69
CA GLU A 454 -12.17 -24.94 48.98
C GLU A 454 -11.77 -23.58 49.60
N GLY A 455 -12.70 -22.62 49.62
CA GLY A 455 -12.48 -21.28 50.16
C GLY A 455 -11.60 -20.36 49.28
N GLN A 456 -11.32 -19.16 49.81
CA GLN A 456 -10.71 -18.05 49.05
C GLN A 456 -9.32 -18.37 48.49
N GLU A 457 -8.49 -19.13 49.22
CA GLU A 457 -7.18 -19.56 48.72
C GLU A 457 -7.31 -20.44 47.47
N GLY A 458 -8.32 -21.31 47.44
CA GLY A 458 -8.62 -22.15 46.28
C GLY A 458 -9.14 -21.35 45.08
N GLU A 459 -9.90 -20.29 45.31
CA GLU A 459 -10.33 -19.38 44.24
C GLU A 459 -9.17 -18.58 43.65
N ASN A 460 -8.29 -18.06 44.51
CA ASN A 460 -7.10 -17.31 44.09
C ASN A 460 -6.15 -18.20 43.27
N GLU A 461 -5.91 -19.44 43.71
CA GLU A 461 -5.08 -20.41 42.99
C GLU A 461 -5.76 -20.89 41.69
N ARG A 462 -7.10 -21.02 41.67
CA ARG A 462 -7.85 -21.29 40.43
C ARG A 462 -7.69 -20.18 39.41
N GLU A 463 -7.82 -18.91 39.79
CA GLU A 463 -7.66 -17.79 38.85
C GLU A 463 -6.20 -17.62 38.38
N ALA A 464 -5.22 -17.81 39.27
CA ALA A 464 -3.80 -17.81 38.90
C ALA A 464 -3.43 -18.92 37.88
N LEU A 465 -4.23 -19.98 37.81
CA LEU A 465 -4.07 -21.12 36.90
C LEU A 465 -5.20 -21.22 35.86
N ASN A 466 -5.98 -20.16 35.67
CA ASN A 466 -7.14 -20.13 34.76
C ASN A 466 -6.67 -19.95 33.31
N PHE A 467 -6.02 -21.01 32.81
CA PHE A 467 -5.44 -21.20 31.49
C PHE A 467 -5.58 -22.68 31.07
N ALA A 468 -5.62 -22.94 29.76
CA ALA A 468 -5.37 -24.30 29.26
C ALA A 468 -3.87 -24.47 29.05
N PHE A 469 -3.25 -25.33 29.86
CA PHE A 469 -1.85 -25.74 29.71
C PHE A 469 -1.82 -26.99 28.82
N VAL A 470 -1.60 -26.78 27.52
CA VAL A 470 -1.65 -27.84 26.51
C VAL A 470 -0.22 -28.29 26.17
N ASP A 471 0.11 -29.58 26.30
CA ASP A 471 1.39 -30.10 25.82
C ASP A 471 1.50 -29.86 24.31
N ALA A 472 2.62 -29.31 23.85
CA ALA A 472 2.81 -28.93 22.46
C ALA A 472 3.21 -30.11 21.54
N ALA A 473 3.71 -31.22 22.10
CA ALA A 473 4.16 -32.37 21.31
C ALA A 473 3.04 -33.05 20.46
N PRO A 474 1.79 -33.25 20.96
CA PRO A 474 0.70 -33.79 20.14
C PRO A 474 -0.01 -32.76 19.23
N ILE A 475 0.47 -31.51 19.15
CA ILE A 475 -0.15 -30.46 18.33
C ILE A 475 0.58 -30.37 16.98
N THR A 476 -0.18 -30.45 15.88
CA THR A 476 0.34 -30.51 14.49
C THR A 476 0.45 -29.15 13.81
N SER A 477 -0.37 -28.18 14.21
CA SER A 477 -0.41 -26.83 13.69
C SER A 477 -1.12 -25.89 14.67
N LEU A 478 -0.93 -24.58 14.51
CA LEU A 478 -1.71 -23.60 15.26
C LEU A 478 -3.22 -23.70 14.93
N LEU A 479 -3.58 -24.06 13.69
CA LEU A 479 -4.96 -24.28 13.27
C LEU A 479 -5.64 -25.39 14.10
N HIS A 480 -4.99 -26.54 14.29
CA HIS A 480 -5.47 -27.64 15.14
C HIS A 480 -5.81 -27.16 16.56
N LEU A 481 -4.94 -26.37 17.18
CA LEU A 481 -5.22 -25.77 18.50
C LEU A 481 -6.37 -24.76 18.44
N GLN A 482 -6.40 -23.89 17.42
CA GLN A 482 -7.48 -22.90 17.22
C GLN A 482 -8.85 -23.55 16.99
N THR A 483 -8.93 -24.67 16.26
CA THR A 483 -10.18 -25.43 16.08
C THR A 483 -10.69 -25.95 17.43
N ALA A 484 -9.83 -26.53 18.27
CA ALA A 484 -10.23 -26.97 19.61
C ALA A 484 -10.67 -25.79 20.51
N ILE A 485 -10.01 -24.63 20.41
CA ILE A 485 -10.43 -23.41 21.12
C ILE A 485 -11.81 -22.94 20.65
N GLN A 486 -12.06 -22.88 19.34
CA GLN A 486 -13.36 -22.44 18.83
C GLN A 486 -14.50 -23.39 19.24
N GLN A 487 -14.27 -24.72 19.22
CA GLN A 487 -15.24 -25.71 19.70
C GLN A 487 -15.49 -25.58 21.22
N ALA A 488 -14.44 -25.37 22.02
CA ALA A 488 -14.56 -25.14 23.45
C ALA A 488 -15.32 -23.84 23.79
N THR A 489 -15.01 -22.74 23.10
CA THR A 489 -15.66 -21.44 23.31
C THR A 489 -17.12 -21.44 22.85
N LEU A 490 -17.44 -22.17 21.77
CA LEU A 490 -18.81 -22.42 21.34
C LEU A 490 -19.58 -23.25 22.39
N ALA A 491 -19.03 -24.37 22.85
CA ALA A 491 -19.66 -25.16 23.92
C ALA A 491 -19.83 -24.38 25.24
N SER A 492 -18.92 -23.43 25.54
CA SER A 492 -19.06 -22.50 26.66
C SER A 492 -20.10 -21.38 26.43
N THR A 493 -20.44 -21.08 25.17
CA THR A 493 -21.48 -20.11 24.79
C THR A 493 -22.87 -20.77 24.83
N ASP A 494 -22.96 -22.00 24.33
CA ASP A 494 -24.20 -22.78 24.23
C ASP A 494 -24.58 -23.48 25.55
N GLY A 495 -23.74 -23.36 26.59
CA GLY A 495 -23.94 -24.01 27.89
C GLY A 495 -23.76 -25.54 27.88
N SER A 496 -23.10 -26.08 26.87
CA SER A 496 -23.02 -27.53 26.56
C SER A 496 -21.70 -28.20 26.95
N LEU A 497 -20.82 -27.49 27.70
CA LEU A 497 -19.54 -27.97 28.19
C LEU A 497 -19.62 -29.39 28.81
N ARG A 498 -18.70 -30.26 28.42
CA ARG A 498 -18.51 -31.60 29.02
C ARG A 498 -17.60 -31.55 30.25
N THR A 499 -16.80 -30.50 30.42
CA THR A 499 -15.84 -30.29 31.52
C THR A 499 -16.19 -29.06 32.38
N LYS A 500 -15.38 -28.76 33.41
CA LYS A 500 -15.68 -27.71 34.39
C LYS A 500 -15.46 -26.27 33.88
N THR A 501 -14.52 -26.05 32.96
CA THR A 501 -14.23 -24.73 32.38
C THR A 501 -13.97 -24.82 30.87
N VAL A 502 -14.11 -23.71 30.15
CA VAL A 502 -13.71 -23.59 28.74
C VAL A 502 -12.25 -24.04 28.51
N HIS A 503 -11.36 -23.82 29.48
CA HIS A 503 -9.96 -24.23 29.40
C HIS A 503 -9.75 -25.74 29.51
N SER A 504 -10.50 -26.44 30.38
CA SER A 504 -10.51 -27.91 30.37
C SER A 504 -11.23 -28.47 29.13
N GLU A 505 -12.15 -27.72 28.54
CA GLU A 505 -12.85 -28.11 27.32
C GLU A 505 -11.93 -28.08 26.09
N ILE A 506 -10.96 -27.16 26.03
CA ILE A 506 -9.91 -27.16 24.98
C ILE A 506 -9.17 -28.51 24.97
N LEU A 507 -8.76 -28.99 26.15
CA LEU A 507 -8.10 -30.30 26.29
C LEU A 507 -9.03 -31.44 25.86
N TRP A 508 -10.31 -31.37 26.21
CA TRP A 508 -11.30 -32.35 25.78
C TRP A 508 -11.52 -32.34 24.25
N ALA A 509 -11.64 -31.17 23.63
CA ALA A 509 -11.94 -30.98 22.22
C ALA A 509 -10.82 -31.48 21.30
N LEU A 510 -9.54 -31.31 21.69
CA LEU A 510 -8.40 -31.85 20.96
C LEU A 510 -8.49 -33.37 20.77
N ASN A 511 -8.86 -34.12 21.83
CA ASN A 511 -8.82 -35.58 21.77
C ASN A 511 -9.92 -36.17 20.87
N ASN A 512 -9.60 -37.19 20.07
CA ASN A 512 -10.59 -37.89 19.24
C ASN A 512 -11.54 -38.82 20.01
N SER A 513 -11.36 -39.00 21.33
CA SER A 513 -12.30 -39.73 22.19
C SER A 513 -13.09 -38.78 23.11
N ASN A 514 -14.27 -39.22 23.54
CA ASN A 514 -15.12 -38.45 24.45
C ASN A 514 -14.69 -38.59 25.93
N ASN A 515 -13.60 -39.29 26.23
CA ASN A 515 -13.12 -39.55 27.59
C ASN A 515 -12.27 -38.38 28.12
N ILE A 516 -12.85 -37.57 29.02
CA ILE A 516 -12.21 -36.39 29.64
C ILE A 516 -10.88 -36.73 30.32
N THR A 517 -10.81 -37.83 31.07
CA THR A 517 -9.59 -38.26 31.78
C THR A 517 -8.48 -38.66 30.81
N GLU A 518 -8.85 -39.29 29.69
CA GLU A 518 -7.89 -39.58 28.61
C GLU A 518 -7.42 -38.29 27.93
N SER A 519 -8.33 -37.35 27.64
CA SER A 519 -8.00 -36.07 27.02
C SER A 519 -7.00 -35.26 27.84
N ILE A 520 -7.25 -35.09 29.15
CA ILE A 520 -6.34 -34.40 30.07
C ILE A 520 -4.99 -35.13 30.16
N LYS A 521 -4.97 -36.47 30.12
CA LYS A 521 -3.74 -37.27 30.14
C LYS A 521 -2.93 -37.22 28.83
N ARG A 522 -3.59 -36.98 27.68
CA ARG A 522 -2.95 -36.90 26.35
C ARG A 522 -2.45 -35.50 26.01
N PHE A 523 -3.23 -34.47 26.35
CA PHE A 523 -2.98 -33.09 25.92
C PHE A 523 -2.69 -32.11 27.06
N GLY A 524 -2.92 -32.48 28.32
CA GLY A 524 -2.58 -31.63 29.47
C GLY A 524 -1.13 -31.77 29.90
N VAL A 525 -0.64 -30.80 30.69
CA VAL A 525 0.74 -30.80 31.24
C VAL A 525 1.05 -32.07 32.06
N SER A 526 2.21 -32.66 31.79
CA SER A 526 2.79 -33.82 32.48
C SER A 526 4.08 -33.46 33.20
N ASP A 527 4.55 -34.32 34.11
CA ASP A 527 5.85 -34.13 34.79
C ASP A 527 7.04 -34.12 33.81
N SER A 528 6.83 -34.62 32.59
CA SER A 528 7.80 -34.70 31.49
C SER A 528 7.63 -33.64 30.40
N THR A 529 6.63 -32.76 30.49
CA THR A 529 6.30 -31.77 29.44
C THR A 529 7.37 -30.69 29.36
N LYS A 530 8.11 -30.65 28.23
CA LYS A 530 9.19 -29.68 27.99
C LYS A 530 8.76 -28.44 27.19
N SER A 531 7.65 -28.56 26.48
CA SER A 531 7.08 -27.50 25.63
C SER A 531 5.56 -27.51 25.78
N LEU A 532 4.95 -26.36 26.00
CA LEU A 532 3.50 -26.25 26.17
C LEU A 532 2.94 -24.93 25.61
N PHE A 533 1.69 -24.97 25.18
CA PHE A 533 0.88 -23.79 24.95
C PHE A 533 0.18 -23.37 26.24
N ALA A 534 0.18 -22.08 26.51
CA ALA A 534 -0.72 -21.45 27.47
C ALA A 534 -1.83 -20.73 26.69
N VAL A 535 -3.08 -21.11 26.92
CA VAL A 535 -4.25 -20.46 26.30
C VAL A 535 -5.13 -19.83 27.38
N ARG A 536 -5.52 -18.57 27.19
CA ARG A 536 -6.56 -17.89 27.98
C ARG A 536 -7.73 -17.55 27.06
N VAL A 537 -8.94 -18.01 27.39
CA VAL A 537 -10.21 -17.44 26.89
C VAL A 537 -10.73 -16.48 27.96
N CYS A 538 -11.15 -15.27 27.58
CA CYS A 538 -11.62 -14.23 28.49
C CYS A 538 -12.35 -13.08 27.77
N GLY A 539 -12.81 -12.08 28.52
CA GLY A 539 -13.38 -10.86 27.96
C GLY A 539 -12.39 -9.70 27.78
N PRO A 540 -12.84 -8.60 27.14
CA PRO A 540 -12.00 -7.45 26.79
C PRO A 540 -11.47 -6.65 27.98
N GLU A 541 -11.98 -6.89 29.19
CA GLU A 541 -11.45 -6.36 30.44
C GLU A 541 -10.05 -6.89 30.78
N PHE A 542 -9.64 -8.06 30.26
CA PHE A 542 -8.32 -8.64 30.46
C PHE A 542 -7.33 -8.17 29.38
N ALA A 543 -6.72 -7.00 29.57
CA ALA A 543 -5.74 -6.46 28.63
C ALA A 543 -4.56 -7.43 28.39
N ALA A 544 -4.20 -7.65 27.12
CA ALA A 544 -3.20 -8.64 26.70
C ALA A 544 -1.86 -8.54 27.44
N GLY A 545 -1.39 -7.33 27.77
CA GLY A 545 -0.18 -7.14 28.58
C GLY A 545 -0.24 -7.80 29.97
N ALA A 546 -1.39 -7.70 30.65
CA ALA A 546 -1.61 -8.34 31.95
C ALA A 546 -1.67 -9.87 31.83
N VAL A 547 -2.35 -10.39 30.79
CA VAL A 547 -2.41 -11.82 30.49
C VAL A 547 -1.01 -12.38 30.20
N SER A 548 -0.19 -11.66 29.41
CA SER A 548 1.19 -12.06 29.11
C SER A 548 2.09 -12.07 30.35
N MET A 549 1.93 -11.10 31.26
CA MET A 549 2.64 -11.09 32.54
C MET A 549 2.20 -12.26 33.44
N SER A 550 0.91 -12.59 33.50
CA SER A 550 0.40 -13.73 34.27
C SER A 550 0.91 -15.08 33.73
N MET A 551 0.92 -15.28 32.41
CA MET A 551 1.52 -16.48 31.78
C MET A 551 3.00 -16.62 32.16
N LYS A 552 3.78 -15.53 32.10
CA LYS A 552 5.22 -15.53 32.44
C LYS A 552 5.50 -15.68 33.94
N ALA A 553 4.60 -15.23 34.82
CA ALA A 553 4.71 -15.45 36.25
C ALA A 553 4.44 -16.92 36.63
N THR A 554 3.63 -17.62 35.84
CA THR A 554 3.21 -19.00 36.10
C THR A 554 4.13 -20.04 35.45
N ILE A 555 4.68 -19.77 34.27
CA ILE A 555 5.45 -20.75 33.46
C ILE A 555 6.94 -20.40 33.46
N GLN A 556 7.77 -21.28 34.03
CA GLN A 556 9.24 -21.16 34.03
C GLN A 556 9.85 -21.76 32.75
N GLY A 557 9.45 -21.21 31.59
CA GLY A 557 9.92 -21.62 30.27
C GLY A 557 10.29 -20.41 29.41
N ASP A 558 10.94 -20.68 28.28
CA ASP A 558 11.29 -19.66 27.30
C ASP A 558 10.13 -19.51 26.32
N ALA A 559 9.53 -18.33 26.21
CA ALA A 559 8.50 -18.07 25.21
C ALA A 559 9.15 -18.07 23.81
N VAL A 560 8.53 -18.72 22.83
CA VAL A 560 9.07 -18.88 21.46
C VAL A 560 8.04 -18.56 20.37
N PRO A 561 8.49 -18.25 19.14
CA PRO A 561 7.61 -18.09 17.98
C PRO A 561 6.88 -19.41 17.63
N PHE A 562 5.69 -19.35 17.04
CA PHE A 562 4.85 -20.54 16.81
C PHE A 562 5.38 -21.45 15.70
N GLU A 563 6.21 -20.95 14.79
CA GLU A 563 6.92 -21.72 13.76
C GLU A 563 7.82 -22.80 14.38
N THR A 564 8.27 -22.60 15.63
CA THR A 564 9.03 -23.57 16.43
C THR A 564 8.24 -24.87 16.65
N LEU A 565 6.90 -24.84 16.58
CA LEU A 565 6.04 -26.02 16.69
C LEU A 565 6.46 -27.14 15.72
N SER A 566 6.88 -26.78 14.50
CA SER A 566 7.37 -27.73 13.48
C SER A 566 8.53 -28.62 13.94
N GLN A 567 9.27 -28.19 14.97
CA GLN A 567 10.40 -28.88 15.59
C GLN A 567 10.00 -29.59 16.91
N ILE A 568 8.82 -29.30 17.44
CA ILE A 568 8.28 -29.80 18.72
C ILE A 568 7.29 -30.96 18.51
N THR A 569 6.53 -30.97 17.42
CA THR A 569 5.50 -31.99 17.14
C THR A 569 6.09 -33.41 17.07
N ASP A 570 5.64 -34.28 17.96
CA ASP A 570 5.94 -35.72 17.95
C ASP A 570 4.95 -36.43 17.01
N TRP A 571 5.29 -36.49 15.72
CA TRP A 571 4.48 -37.13 14.69
C TRP A 571 4.13 -38.61 14.99
N PRO A 572 5.04 -39.45 15.53
CA PRO A 572 4.67 -40.76 16.08
C PRO A 572 3.56 -40.71 17.15
N LEU A 573 3.62 -39.77 18.10
CA LEU A 573 2.63 -39.60 19.17
C LEU A 573 1.27 -39.15 18.61
N VAL A 574 1.27 -38.17 17.69
CA VAL A 574 0.07 -37.73 16.95
C VAL A 574 -0.58 -38.93 16.24
N CYS A 575 0.20 -39.71 15.48
CA CYS A 575 -0.31 -40.87 14.76
C CYS A 575 -0.94 -41.91 15.70
N LYS A 576 -0.35 -42.11 16.89
CA LYS A 576 -0.85 -43.01 17.94
C LYS A 576 -2.15 -42.49 18.59
N TYR A 577 -2.27 -41.19 18.85
CA TYR A 577 -3.46 -40.61 19.48
C TYR A 577 -4.66 -40.59 18.52
N TYR A 578 -4.45 -40.14 17.29
CA TYR A 578 -5.50 -40.04 16.28
C TYR A 578 -5.75 -41.34 15.50
N LYS A 579 -4.91 -42.37 15.70
CA LYS A 579 -4.95 -43.70 15.04
C LYS A 579 -4.72 -43.68 13.52
N VAL A 580 -4.15 -42.60 12.98
CA VAL A 580 -4.01 -42.37 11.53
C VAL A 580 -2.90 -43.19 10.84
N SER A 581 -2.10 -43.97 11.59
CA SER A 581 -1.07 -44.85 11.00
C SER A 581 -1.62 -45.92 10.04
N GLY A 582 -2.93 -46.20 10.10
CA GLY A 582 -3.61 -47.15 9.22
C GLY A 582 -4.31 -46.52 8.01
N ASP A 583 -4.29 -45.19 7.87
CA ASP A 583 -4.84 -44.50 6.72
C ASP A 583 -4.07 -44.89 5.43
N PRO A 584 -4.73 -45.17 4.29
CA PRO A 584 -4.06 -45.60 3.07
C PRO A 584 -2.98 -44.64 2.56
N ALA A 585 -3.23 -43.32 2.58
CA ALA A 585 -2.30 -42.32 2.06
C ALA A 585 -1.13 -42.09 3.01
N VAL A 586 -1.39 -42.05 4.33
CA VAL A 586 -0.33 -42.01 5.35
C VAL A 586 0.53 -43.27 5.30
N ALA A 587 -0.09 -44.44 5.13
CA ALA A 587 0.61 -45.72 5.02
C ALA A 587 1.41 -45.86 3.72
N GLU A 588 0.93 -45.35 2.59
CA GLU A 588 1.67 -45.34 1.33
C GLU A 588 2.93 -44.46 1.43
N LEU A 589 2.78 -43.22 1.90
CA LEU A 589 3.90 -42.28 2.07
C LEU A 589 4.91 -42.69 3.16
N THR A 590 4.61 -43.70 3.99
CA THR A 590 5.52 -44.25 5.01
C THR A 590 6.05 -45.66 4.69
N LYS A 591 5.55 -46.34 3.65
CA LYS A 591 6.06 -47.64 3.13
C LYS A 591 7.37 -47.49 2.32
N GLY A 592 8.30 -46.66 2.79
CA GLY A 592 9.44 -46.17 1.99
C GLY A 592 10.81 -46.11 2.68
N GLY A 593 11.01 -46.71 3.86
CA GLY A 593 12.30 -46.59 4.57
C GLY A 593 12.65 -47.77 5.48
N LYS A 594 13.73 -48.49 5.14
CA LYS A 594 14.40 -49.45 6.05
C LYS A 594 15.60 -48.84 6.79
N GLN A 595 15.70 -47.51 6.81
CA GLN A 595 16.73 -46.74 7.51
C GLN A 595 16.07 -45.56 8.25
N GLU A 596 16.53 -45.30 9.48
CA GLU A 596 16.12 -44.23 10.41
C GLU A 596 14.63 -44.15 10.85
N PRO A 597 14.27 -44.61 12.06
CA PRO A 597 12.88 -44.68 12.56
C PRO A 597 12.15 -43.35 12.86
N LYS A 598 12.56 -42.19 12.32
CA LYS A 598 12.14 -40.88 12.86
C LYS A 598 11.71 -39.79 11.87
N ARG A 599 11.82 -39.97 10.55
CA ARG A 599 11.57 -38.88 9.59
C ARG A 599 10.28 -39.09 8.77
N PHE A 600 9.17 -38.52 9.26
CA PHE A 600 7.94 -38.36 8.48
C PHE A 600 8.19 -37.38 7.31
N PRO A 601 7.88 -37.73 6.06
CA PRO A 601 7.93 -36.79 4.93
C PRO A 601 6.93 -35.65 5.10
N GLU A 602 7.26 -34.44 4.61
CA GLU A 602 6.36 -33.27 4.74
C GLU A 602 4.97 -33.51 4.12
N ALA A 603 4.89 -34.26 3.01
CA ALA A 603 3.61 -34.67 2.42
C ALA A 603 2.75 -35.51 3.37
N ALA A 604 3.37 -36.45 4.11
CA ALA A 604 2.67 -37.24 5.12
C ALA A 604 2.25 -36.37 6.31
N LYS A 605 3.09 -35.41 6.73
CA LYS A 605 2.73 -34.44 7.80
C LYS A 605 1.53 -33.57 7.44
N SER A 606 1.42 -33.10 6.19
CA SER A 606 0.26 -32.31 5.72
C SER A 606 -1.02 -33.12 5.85
N ILE A 607 -1.04 -34.34 5.28
CA ILE A 607 -2.19 -35.24 5.33
C ILE A 607 -2.56 -35.60 6.79
N ILE A 608 -1.57 -35.90 7.64
CA ILE A 608 -1.81 -36.13 9.08
C ILE A 608 -2.44 -34.89 9.71
N ASN A 609 -1.91 -33.68 9.46
CA ASN A 609 -2.47 -32.45 10.00
C ASN A 609 -3.91 -32.19 9.51
N GLU A 610 -4.20 -32.43 8.24
CA GLU A 610 -5.55 -32.27 7.66
C GLU A 610 -6.56 -33.23 8.31
N ILE A 611 -6.21 -34.52 8.42
CA ILE A 611 -7.05 -35.52 9.10
C ILE A 611 -7.25 -35.16 10.58
N VAL A 612 -6.22 -34.68 11.26
CA VAL A 612 -6.27 -34.28 12.67
C VAL A 612 -7.15 -33.05 12.89
N VAL A 613 -6.95 -31.98 12.11
CA VAL A 613 -7.79 -30.76 12.16
C VAL A 613 -9.25 -31.12 11.88
N SER A 614 -9.51 -31.95 10.87
CA SER A 614 -10.85 -32.41 10.52
C SER A 614 -11.47 -33.27 11.62
N SER A 615 -10.69 -34.14 12.27
CA SER A 615 -11.15 -34.95 13.41
C SER A 615 -11.53 -34.12 14.62
N VAL A 616 -10.87 -32.99 14.87
CA VAL A 616 -11.23 -32.04 15.94
C VAL A 616 -12.44 -31.21 15.54
N ALA A 617 -12.50 -30.72 14.29
CA ALA A 617 -13.63 -29.94 13.77
C ALA A 617 -14.96 -30.73 13.76
N MET A 618 -14.92 -32.00 13.35
CA MET A 618 -16.12 -32.85 13.27
C MET A 618 -16.57 -33.42 14.62
N LYS A 619 -15.83 -33.21 15.72
CA LYS A 619 -16.10 -33.88 17.01
C LYS A 619 -17.52 -33.63 17.52
N ASN A 620 -17.98 -32.37 17.49
CA ASN A 620 -19.31 -31.98 17.93
C ASN A 620 -20.42 -32.23 16.88
N VAL A 621 -20.09 -32.77 15.71
CA VAL A 621 -21.05 -33.21 14.68
C VAL A 621 -21.42 -34.70 14.85
N MET A 622 -20.71 -35.43 15.73
CA MET A 622 -20.86 -36.88 15.94
C MET A 622 -21.07 -37.27 17.42
N ALA A 623 -21.46 -36.34 18.31
CA ALA A 623 -21.41 -36.48 19.77
C ALA A 623 -22.63 -35.94 20.54
#